data_AF-A0A0W0G1R6-F1
#
_entry.id   AF-A0A0W0G1R6-F1
#
_cell.length_a   1.000
_cell.length_b   1.000
_cell.length_c   1.000
_cell.angle_alpha   90.00
_cell.angle_beta   90.00
_cell.angle_gamma   90.00
#
_symmetry.space_group_name_H-M   'P 1'
#
loop_
_entity.id
_entity.type
_entity.pdbx_description
1 polymer ?
#
loop_
_entity_poly.entity_id
_entity_poly.type
_entity_poly.pdbx_seq_one_letter_code
_entity_poly.pdbx_strand_id
1 'polypeptide(L)'
;MERAKQKKREELKFLMTNQLSFSNQGRSWKVLGLYAPADGEAELAALTERGVIDAVITKDSDVFPLGVQWVLLPDFKNSMVAKLMVHVYSAACIATQLNLTRDRLVFYSVLAGTDFGGVQGVGKSIALQLAQTGIADNLISDYQKPD
;
A
#
# COMPACT_ATOMS: atom_id res chain seq x y z
N MET A 1 -23.91 -1.42 17.90
CA MET A 1 -22.98 -1.20 16.76
C MET A 1 -22.76 0.28 16.44
N GLU A 2 -23.79 1.12 16.53
CA GLU A 2 -23.73 2.55 16.18
C GLU A 2 -22.80 3.39 17.07
N ARG A 3 -22.76 3.11 18.38
CA ARG A 3 -21.87 3.79 19.34
C ARG A 3 -20.37 3.53 19.09
N ALA A 4 -20.01 2.37 18.54
CA ALA A 4 -18.61 2.05 18.21
C ALA A 4 -18.17 2.77 16.93
N LYS A 5 -19.06 2.90 15.93
CA LYS A 5 -18.83 3.72 14.74
C LYS A 5 -18.75 5.21 15.10
N GLN A 6 -19.62 5.70 15.99
CA GLN A 6 -19.61 7.07 16.48
C GLN A 6 -18.32 7.40 17.25
N LYS A 7 -17.90 6.51 18.16
CA LYS A 7 -16.66 6.67 18.94
C LYS A 7 -15.42 6.67 18.05
N LYS A 8 -15.35 5.78 17.05
CA LYS A 8 -14.26 5.75 16.06
C LYS A 8 -14.24 7.02 15.20
N ARG A 9 -15.41 7.58 14.88
CA ARG A 9 -15.58 8.85 14.14
C ARG A 9 -15.24 10.08 14.98
N GLU A 10 -15.45 10.04 16.30
CA GLU A 10 -15.04 11.08 17.24
C GLU A 10 -13.54 11.03 17.57
N GLU A 11 -12.95 9.84 17.70
CA GLU A 11 -11.49 9.67 17.79
C GLU A 11 -10.78 10.15 16.51
N LEU A 12 -11.36 9.90 15.33
CA LEU A 12 -10.89 10.43 14.04
C LEU A 12 -11.05 11.95 13.90
N LYS A 13 -11.97 12.59 14.65
CA LYS A 13 -12.08 14.05 14.71
C LYS A 13 -11.03 14.69 15.62
N PHE A 14 -10.54 13.97 16.63
CA PHE A 14 -9.55 14.50 17.58
C PHE A 14 -8.11 14.52 17.02
N LEU A 15 -7.82 13.77 15.96
CA LEU A 15 -6.53 13.76 15.28
C LEU A 15 -6.42 14.81 14.15
N MET A 16 -7.48 15.57 13.88
CA MET A 16 -7.55 16.52 12.78
C MET A 16 -7.17 17.94 13.16
N THR A 17 -6.07 18.16 13.87
CA THR A 17 -5.29 19.40 13.85
C THR A 17 -4.24 19.31 14.93
N ASN A 18 -2.99 19.11 14.52
CA ASN A 18 -1.82 19.82 15.03
C ASN A 18 -0.61 19.19 14.36
N GLN A 19 0.26 20.03 13.77
CA GLN A 19 1.62 19.62 13.46
C GLN A 19 2.23 19.02 14.72
N LEU A 20 2.35 17.69 14.77
CA LEU A 20 2.98 17.03 15.89
C LEU A 20 4.49 17.22 15.70
N SER A 21 5.01 18.18 16.44
CA SER A 21 6.44 18.47 16.48
C SER A 21 7.04 17.57 17.55
N PHE A 22 7.72 16.50 17.15
CA PHE A 22 8.46 15.67 18.09
C PHE A 22 9.89 16.19 18.17
N SER A 23 10.36 16.49 19.38
CA SER A 23 11.76 16.81 19.64
C SER A 23 12.41 15.65 20.38
N ASN A 24 13.42 15.04 19.78
CA ASN A 24 14.31 14.10 20.47
C ASN A 24 15.76 14.46 20.12
N GLN A 25 16.62 14.58 21.13
CA GLN A 25 18.05 14.91 20.98
C GLN A 25 18.33 16.17 20.09
N GLY A 26 17.52 17.23 20.25
CA GLY A 26 17.73 18.50 19.54
C GLY A 26 17.32 18.52 18.07
N ARG A 27 16.71 17.44 17.54
CA ARG A 27 16.11 17.42 16.19
C ARG A 27 14.61 17.59 16.29
N SER A 28 14.08 18.63 15.65
CA SER A 28 12.64 18.85 15.50
C SER A 28 12.14 18.15 14.23
N TRP A 29 11.22 17.20 14.39
CA TRP A 29 10.55 16.55 13.27
C TRP A 29 9.19 17.19 13.05
N LYS A 30 8.88 17.57 11.80
CA LYS A 30 7.52 17.94 11.42
C LYS A 30 6.78 16.69 11.00
N VAL A 31 5.81 16.25 11.80
CA VAL A 31 4.87 15.19 11.40
C VAL A 31 3.63 15.84 10.82
N LEU A 32 3.30 15.44 9.59
CA LEU A 32 2.12 15.88 8.85
C LEU A 32 1.06 14.78 8.91
N GLY A 33 -0.12 15.13 9.43
CA GLY A 33 -1.32 14.31 9.28
C GLY A 33 -2.09 14.78 8.05
N LEU A 34 -2.44 13.86 7.16
CA LEU A 34 -3.22 14.14 5.95
C LEU A 34 -4.50 13.31 5.98
N TYR A 35 -5.57 13.85 5.41
CA TYR A 35 -6.81 13.13 5.19
C TYR A 35 -6.89 12.71 3.72
N ALA A 36 -6.95 11.40 3.50
CA ALA A 36 -7.22 10.88 2.17
C ALA A 36 -8.68 11.17 1.79
N PRO A 37 -8.95 11.62 0.56
CA PRO A 37 -10.31 11.91 0.10
C PRO A 37 -11.19 10.66 0.01
N ALA A 38 -10.58 9.48 -0.20
CA ALA A 38 -11.26 8.19 -0.26
C ALA A 38 -10.43 7.10 0.44
N ASP A 39 -9.48 6.50 -0.29
CA ASP A 39 -8.66 5.42 0.21
C ASP A 39 -7.24 5.90 0.58
N GLY A 40 -6.75 5.46 1.73
CA GLY A 40 -5.44 5.87 2.25
C GLY A 40 -4.27 5.34 1.44
N GLU A 41 -4.36 4.11 0.93
CA GLU A 41 -3.30 3.49 0.14
C GLU A 41 -3.19 4.11 -1.23
N ALA A 42 -4.34 4.43 -1.84
CA ALA A 42 -4.39 5.17 -3.10
C ALA A 42 -3.78 6.58 -2.95
N GLU A 43 -4.08 7.29 -1.86
CA GLU A 43 -3.48 8.61 -1.59
C GLU A 43 -1.96 8.49 -1.37
N LEU A 44 -1.49 7.48 -0.63
CA LEU A 44 -0.06 7.24 -0.42
C LEU A 44 0.66 6.91 -1.75
N ALA A 45 0.04 6.13 -2.62
CA ALA A 45 0.57 5.87 -3.96
C ALA A 45 0.68 7.15 -4.78
N ALA A 46 -0.37 8.00 -4.77
CA ALA A 46 -0.35 9.29 -5.46
C ALA A 46 0.70 10.26 -4.90
N LEU A 47 0.91 10.28 -3.57
CA LEU A 47 1.97 11.07 -2.95
C LEU A 47 3.36 10.56 -3.31
N THR A 48 3.53 9.24 -3.44
CA THR A 48 4.78 8.62 -3.89
C THR A 48 5.07 9.02 -5.34
N GLU A 49 4.07 8.94 -6.22
CA GLU A 49 4.18 9.34 -7.63
C GLU A 49 4.56 10.81 -7.79
N ARG A 50 4.00 11.69 -6.94
CA ARG A 50 4.32 13.13 -6.91
C ARG A 50 5.69 13.45 -6.27
N GLY A 51 6.40 12.45 -5.76
CA GLY A 51 7.69 12.64 -5.07
C GLY A 51 7.58 13.32 -3.71
N VAL A 52 6.41 13.26 -3.07
CA VAL A 52 6.20 13.83 -1.72
C VAL A 52 6.69 12.88 -0.63
N ILE A 53 6.65 11.57 -0.88
CA ILE A 53 7.12 10.53 0.04
C ILE A 53 7.99 9.52 -0.71
N ASP A 54 9.05 9.02 -0.04
CA ASP A 54 10.00 8.07 -0.63
C ASP A 54 9.60 6.61 -0.41
N ALA A 55 8.89 6.32 0.69
CA ALA A 55 8.51 4.97 1.10
C ALA A 55 7.24 4.97 1.95
N VAL A 56 6.52 3.85 1.90
CA VAL A 56 5.28 3.64 2.66
C VAL A 56 5.50 2.60 3.76
N ILE A 57 5.11 2.92 5.00
CA ILE A 57 5.04 1.95 6.09
C ILE A 57 3.62 1.39 6.16
N THR A 58 3.43 0.11 5.81
CA THR A 58 2.11 -0.56 5.86
C THR A 58 2.26 -2.06 6.12
N LYS A 59 1.19 -2.71 6.58
CA LYS A 59 1.11 -4.19 6.65
C LYS A 59 0.57 -4.83 5.38
N ASP A 60 -0.05 -4.02 4.53
CA ASP A 60 -0.81 -4.47 3.38
C ASP A 60 0.03 -4.34 2.11
N SER A 61 -0.19 -5.24 1.16
CA SER A 61 0.58 -5.30 -0.09
C SER A 61 -0.12 -4.60 -1.26
N ASP A 62 -1.35 -4.12 -1.06
CA ASP A 62 -2.23 -3.60 -2.11
C ASP A 62 -1.73 -2.25 -2.67
N VAL A 63 -0.80 -1.60 -1.95
CA VAL A 63 -0.03 -0.44 -2.39
C VAL A 63 0.86 -0.69 -3.61
N PHE A 64 1.32 -1.92 -3.86
CA PHE A 64 2.21 -2.22 -4.99
C PHE A 64 1.50 -2.13 -6.36
N PRO A 65 0.33 -2.77 -6.57
CA PRO A 65 -0.50 -2.53 -7.75
C PRO A 65 -0.77 -1.04 -8.01
N LEU A 66 -0.97 -0.26 -6.94
CA LEU A 66 -1.23 1.18 -7.01
C LEU A 66 -0.01 2.00 -7.46
N GLY A 67 1.20 1.45 -7.39
CA GLY A 67 2.41 2.06 -7.97
C GLY A 67 3.48 2.46 -6.95
N VAL A 68 3.32 2.12 -5.67
CA VAL A 68 4.33 2.38 -4.63
C VAL A 68 5.61 1.59 -4.92
N GLN A 69 6.77 2.27 -4.83
CA GLN A 69 8.07 1.67 -5.15
C GLN A 69 8.73 0.97 -3.96
N TRP A 70 8.56 1.51 -2.75
CA TRP A 70 9.20 1.04 -1.52
C TRP A 70 8.20 0.88 -0.39
N VAL A 71 8.15 -0.31 0.20
CA VAL A 71 7.29 -0.63 1.35
C VAL A 71 8.12 -1.13 2.52
N LEU A 72 7.85 -0.57 3.69
CA LEU A 72 8.45 -0.92 4.97
C LEU A 72 7.38 -1.64 5.82
N LEU A 73 7.48 -2.96 5.90
CA LEU A 73 6.56 -3.80 6.68
C LEU A 73 7.02 -3.84 8.15
N PRO A 74 6.27 -3.27 9.11
CA PRO A 74 6.69 -3.25 10.50
C PRO A 74 6.60 -4.63 11.16
N ASP A 75 7.71 -5.08 11.74
CA ASP A 75 7.79 -6.28 12.56
C ASP A 75 7.69 -5.93 14.04
N PHE A 76 6.45 -5.79 14.52
CA PHE A 76 6.18 -5.45 15.91
C PHE A 76 6.63 -6.52 16.91
N LYS A 77 6.81 -7.78 16.48
CA LYS A 77 7.21 -8.87 17.39
C LYS A 77 8.67 -8.77 17.77
N ASN A 78 9.52 -8.42 16.81
CA ASN A 78 10.96 -8.26 17.02
C ASN A 78 11.37 -6.81 17.31
N SER A 79 10.40 -5.89 17.34
CA SER A 79 10.63 -4.48 17.70
C SER A 79 10.78 -4.31 19.21
N MET A 80 11.59 -3.33 19.59
CA MET A 80 11.76 -2.87 20.97
C MET A 80 11.17 -1.46 21.12
N VAL A 81 10.89 -1.03 22.35
CA VAL A 81 10.30 0.30 22.65
C VAL A 81 11.02 1.46 21.96
N ALA A 82 12.35 1.38 21.83
CA ALA A 82 13.17 2.41 21.19
C ALA A 82 13.65 2.05 19.77
N LYS A 83 13.22 0.91 19.21
CA LYS A 83 13.71 0.41 17.92
C LYS A 83 12.62 -0.36 17.17
N LEU A 84 12.09 0.26 16.12
CA LEU A 84 11.19 -0.40 15.17
C LEU A 84 12.01 -1.23 14.19
N MET A 85 11.72 -2.53 14.12
CA MET A 85 12.24 -3.43 13.10
C MET A 85 11.28 -3.45 11.91
N VAL A 86 11.81 -3.41 10.69
CA VAL A 86 11.02 -3.41 9.46
C VAL A 86 11.62 -4.38 8.43
N HIS A 87 10.76 -5.00 7.63
CA HIS A 87 11.16 -5.66 6.39
C HIS A 87 11.00 -4.69 5.23
N VAL A 88 12.01 -4.60 4.37
CA VAL A 88 12.01 -3.68 3.24
C VAL A 88 11.70 -4.45 1.96
N TYR A 89 10.68 -4.01 1.24
CA TYR A 89 10.29 -4.56 -0.05
C TYR A 89 10.36 -3.46 -1.10
N SER A 90 10.82 -3.80 -2.30
CA SER A 90 10.82 -2.89 -3.44
C SER A 90 10.08 -3.50 -4.63
N ALA A 91 9.36 -2.65 -5.36
CA ALA A 91 8.64 -3.06 -6.58
C ALA A 91 9.60 -3.65 -7.62
N ALA A 92 10.82 -3.08 -7.74
CA ALA A 92 11.86 -3.59 -8.62
C ALA A 92 12.33 -5.00 -8.22
N CYS A 93 12.54 -5.26 -6.92
CA CYS A 93 12.91 -6.57 -6.41
C CYS A 93 11.78 -7.60 -6.66
N ILE A 94 10.53 -7.21 -6.41
CA ILE A 94 9.36 -8.05 -6.69
C ILE A 94 9.26 -8.40 -8.18
N ALA A 95 9.44 -7.40 -9.05
CA ALA A 95 9.39 -7.60 -10.49
C ALA A 95 10.49 -8.56 -10.98
N THR A 96 11.72 -8.40 -10.48
CA THR A 96 12.87 -9.20 -10.92
C THR A 96 12.90 -10.60 -10.29
N GLN A 97 12.61 -10.74 -9.00
CA GLN A 97 12.74 -12.00 -8.27
C GLN A 97 11.48 -12.88 -8.36
N LEU A 98 10.30 -12.26 -8.39
CA LEU A 98 9.02 -12.97 -8.44
C LEU A 98 8.37 -12.95 -9.82
N ASN A 99 8.98 -12.26 -10.79
CA ASN A 99 8.45 -12.10 -12.14
C ASN A 99 7.05 -11.42 -12.13
N LEU A 100 6.87 -10.45 -11.23
CA LEU A 100 5.62 -9.72 -10.99
C LEU A 100 5.81 -8.22 -11.21
N THR A 101 5.66 -7.78 -12.45
CA THR A 101 5.58 -6.35 -12.81
C THR A 101 4.29 -5.72 -12.26
N ARG A 102 4.17 -4.38 -12.33
CA ARG A 102 2.96 -3.68 -11.88
C ARG A 102 1.70 -4.22 -12.57
N ASP A 103 1.71 -4.36 -13.90
CA ASP A 103 0.58 -4.88 -14.66
C ASP A 103 0.19 -6.30 -14.22
N ARG A 104 1.20 -7.15 -13.95
CA ARG A 104 0.99 -8.51 -13.43
C ARG A 104 0.45 -8.51 -11.99
N LEU A 105 0.87 -7.56 -11.16
CA LEU A 105 0.33 -7.40 -9.80
C LEU A 105 -1.11 -6.92 -9.83
N VAL A 106 -1.46 -5.97 -10.71
CA VAL A 106 -2.86 -5.56 -10.96
C VAL A 106 -3.69 -6.77 -11.39
N PHE A 107 -3.20 -7.54 -12.37
CA PHE A 107 -3.86 -8.75 -12.83
C PHE A 107 -4.04 -9.78 -11.70
N TYR A 108 -2.99 -10.01 -10.92
CA TYR A 108 -3.04 -10.89 -9.76
C TYR A 108 -4.12 -10.45 -8.76
N SER A 109 -4.17 -9.15 -8.41
CA SER A 109 -5.15 -8.59 -7.48
C SER A 109 -6.58 -8.76 -7.97
N VAL A 110 -6.83 -8.61 -9.28
CA VAL A 110 -8.15 -8.85 -9.89
C VAL A 110 -8.55 -10.33 -9.80
N LEU A 111 -7.61 -11.24 -10.06
CA LEU A 111 -7.88 -12.68 -10.02
C LEU A 111 -8.05 -13.22 -8.60
N ALA A 112 -7.06 -12.99 -7.74
CA ALA A 112 -7.01 -13.49 -6.38
C ALA A 112 -7.99 -12.78 -5.44
N GLY A 113 -8.37 -11.55 -5.79
CA GLY A 113 -9.18 -10.66 -5.00
C GLY A 113 -8.38 -9.92 -3.92
N THR A 114 -8.74 -8.66 -3.74
CA THR A 114 -8.38 -7.82 -2.58
C THR A 114 -9.65 -7.60 -1.74
N ASP A 115 -9.75 -6.46 -1.06
CA ASP A 115 -10.98 -6.01 -0.37
C ASP A 115 -12.21 -5.88 -1.29
N PHE A 116 -12.01 -5.88 -2.61
CA PHE A 116 -13.07 -5.76 -3.62
C PHE A 116 -13.59 -7.10 -4.16
N GLY A 117 -13.05 -8.23 -3.67
CA GLY A 117 -13.36 -9.57 -4.19
C GLY A 117 -12.57 -9.92 -5.45
N GLY A 118 -12.59 -11.20 -5.84
CA GLY A 118 -11.82 -11.75 -6.95
C GLY A 118 -12.63 -12.69 -7.84
N VAL A 119 -11.98 -13.33 -8.81
CA VAL A 119 -12.65 -14.24 -9.75
C VAL A 119 -13.01 -15.55 -9.05
N GLN A 120 -14.30 -15.91 -9.10
CA GLN A 120 -14.78 -17.15 -8.49
C GLN A 120 -14.09 -18.37 -9.10
N GLY A 121 -13.60 -19.27 -8.24
CA GLY A 121 -12.90 -20.48 -8.65
C GLY A 121 -11.39 -20.29 -8.91
N VAL A 122 -10.88 -19.06 -8.85
CA VAL A 122 -9.44 -18.77 -8.98
C VAL A 122 -8.84 -18.48 -7.61
N GLY A 123 -8.04 -19.41 -7.10
CA GLY A 123 -7.29 -19.22 -5.86
C GLY A 123 -6.00 -18.44 -6.06
N LYS A 124 -5.39 -17.98 -4.96
CA LYS A 124 -4.12 -17.22 -4.95
C LYS A 124 -2.97 -17.92 -5.69
N SER A 125 -2.88 -19.25 -5.61
CA SER A 125 -1.84 -20.02 -6.31
C SER A 125 -2.02 -19.99 -7.83
N ILE A 126 -3.25 -20.20 -8.31
CA ILE A 126 -3.59 -20.15 -9.73
C ILE A 126 -3.41 -18.74 -10.26
N ALA A 127 -3.91 -17.72 -9.54
CA ALA A 127 -3.73 -16.32 -9.89
C ALA A 127 -2.25 -15.94 -10.04
N LEU A 128 -1.40 -16.40 -9.12
CA LEU A 128 0.04 -16.14 -9.17
C LEU A 128 0.67 -16.78 -10.42
N GLN A 129 0.38 -18.05 -10.69
CA GLN A 129 0.90 -18.73 -11.87
C GLN A 129 0.46 -18.03 -13.16
N LEU A 130 -0.81 -17.65 -13.26
CA LEU A 130 -1.35 -16.93 -14.41
C LEU A 130 -0.66 -15.57 -14.59
N ALA A 131 -0.49 -14.80 -13.52
CA ALA A 131 0.23 -13.53 -13.57
C ALA A 131 1.68 -13.69 -14.07
N GLN A 132 2.35 -14.80 -13.73
CA GLN A 132 3.73 -15.08 -14.14
C GLN A 132 3.87 -15.56 -15.61
N THR A 133 2.76 -15.91 -16.29
CA THR A 133 2.81 -16.34 -17.71
C THR A 133 3.14 -15.23 -18.70
N GLY A 134 2.97 -13.96 -18.29
CA GLY A 134 3.13 -12.80 -19.17
C GLY A 134 1.86 -12.39 -19.94
N ILE A 135 0.73 -13.08 -19.74
CA ILE A 135 -0.56 -12.72 -20.35
C ILE A 135 -1.00 -11.28 -20.02
N ALA A 136 -0.53 -10.74 -18.90
CA ALA A 136 -0.88 -9.43 -18.40
C ALA A 136 0.21 -8.35 -18.65
N ASP A 137 1.24 -8.62 -19.46
CA ASP A 137 2.39 -7.70 -19.62
C ASP A 137 2.00 -6.34 -20.20
N ASN A 138 0.92 -6.32 -20.97
CA ASN A 138 0.39 -5.11 -21.61
C ASN A 138 -0.97 -4.72 -21.06
N LEU A 139 -1.41 -5.31 -19.93
CA LEU A 139 -2.79 -5.19 -19.44
C LEU A 139 -3.24 -3.74 -19.32
N ILE A 140 -2.42 -2.87 -18.73
CA ILE A 140 -2.77 -1.46 -18.55
C ILE A 140 -2.82 -0.74 -19.90
N SER A 141 -1.84 -1.00 -20.77
CA SER A 141 -1.78 -0.38 -22.10
C SER A 141 -2.93 -0.83 -23.02
N ASP A 142 -3.38 -2.08 -22.88
CA ASP A 142 -4.48 -2.63 -23.65
C ASP A 142 -5.82 -2.03 -23.20
N TYR A 143 -6.00 -1.82 -21.90
CA TYR A 143 -7.19 -1.16 -21.34
C TYR A 143 -7.31 0.31 -21.76
N GLN A 144 -6.21 1.01 -22.00
CA GLN A 144 -6.20 2.42 -22.36
C GLN A 144 -6.43 2.69 -23.85
N LYS A 145 -6.48 1.65 -24.70
CA LYS A 145 -6.75 1.82 -26.12
C LYS A 145 -8.22 2.22 -26.33
N PRO A 146 -8.50 3.26 -27.13
CA PRO A 146 -9.88 3.55 -27.52
C PRO A 146 -10.44 2.41 -28.39
N ASP A 147 -11.72 2.11 -28.21
CA ASP A 147 -12.48 1.16 -29.04
C ASP A 147 -12.51 1.56 -30.53
#